data_AF-A0AAU1WVW4-F1
#
_entry.id   AF-A0AAU1WVW4-F1
#
_cell.length_a   1.000
_cell.length_b   1.000
_cell.length_c   1.000
_cell.angle_alpha   90.00
_cell.angle_beta   90.00
_cell.angle_gamma   90.00
#
_symmetry.space_group_name_H-M   'P 1'
#
loop_
_entity.id
_entity.type
_entity.pdbx_description
1 polymer ?
#
loop_
_entity_poly.entity_id
_entity_poly.type
_entity_poly.pdbx_seq_one_letter_code
_entity_poly.pdbx_strand_id
1 'polypeptide(L)'
;MSGHARLQHSDGPWVRAAGGAEALHTHLAPARAELEKSHEGLLAGESAGHFAVLRELAAVRESWVRRVGTAQGECGSLAGKLRAVAREQGATDQAVRESFGPRTDVPAQPSPVPHLAPSPPASGPTPPSALYFLGGSDT
;
A
#
# COMPACT_ATOMS: atom_id res chain seq x y z
N MET A 1 -7.53 12.65 -19.96
CA MET A 1 -8.33 12.14 -18.83
C MET A 1 -7.51 11.05 -18.17
N SER A 2 -6.80 11.37 -17.08
CA SER A 2 -5.91 10.41 -16.41
C SER A 2 -6.28 10.35 -14.93
N GLY A 3 -6.69 9.16 -14.50
CA GLY A 3 -5.89 8.40 -13.55
C GLY A 3 -5.87 8.82 -12.08
N HIS A 4 -6.31 7.88 -11.24
CA HIS A 4 -5.74 7.62 -9.90
C HIS A 4 -6.25 8.55 -8.78
N ALA A 5 -7.57 8.67 -8.65
CA ALA A 5 -8.12 9.00 -7.35
C ALA A 5 -7.75 7.88 -6.37
N ARG A 6 -6.66 8.07 -5.63
CA ARG A 6 -6.33 7.27 -4.44
C ARG A 6 -7.62 7.19 -3.64
N LEU A 7 -8.16 5.98 -3.47
CA LEU A 7 -9.38 5.80 -2.70
C LEU A 7 -9.15 6.48 -1.34
N GLN A 8 -10.08 7.33 -0.90
CA GLN A 8 -9.95 8.12 0.33
C GLN A 8 -9.84 7.24 1.60
N HIS A 9 -9.87 5.92 1.46
CA HIS A 9 -9.67 4.89 2.48
C HIS A 9 -8.27 4.29 2.50
N SER A 10 -7.31 4.88 1.79
CA SER A 10 -5.89 4.49 1.86
C SER A 10 -5.42 4.32 3.30
N ASP A 11 -4.53 3.36 3.58
CA ASP A 11 -3.91 2.94 4.85
C ASP A 11 -3.65 4.00 5.93
N GLY A 12 -3.58 5.28 5.55
CA GLY A 12 -3.32 6.44 6.40
C GLY A 12 -4.09 6.49 7.73
N PRO A 13 -5.42 6.30 7.79
CA PRO A 13 -6.15 6.29 9.05
C PRO A 13 -5.70 5.17 9.99
N TRP A 14 -5.49 3.96 9.47
CA TRP A 14 -5.06 2.79 10.25
C TRP A 14 -3.62 2.94 10.75
N VAL A 15 -2.72 3.43 9.90
CA VAL A 15 -1.33 3.73 10.29
C VAL A 15 -1.27 4.84 11.35
N ARG A 16 -2.05 5.92 11.19
CA ARG A 16 -2.13 6.99 12.20
C ARG A 16 -2.69 6.49 13.52
N ALA A 17 -3.77 5.70 13.49
CA ALA A 17 -4.36 5.11 14.69
C ALA A 17 -3.37 4.17 15.40
N ALA A 18 -2.60 3.37 14.64
CA ALA A 18 -1.56 2.52 15.19
C ALA A 18 -0.48 3.33 15.91
N GLY A 19 -0.03 4.44 15.31
CA GLY A 19 0.92 5.36 15.95
C GLY A 19 0.38 5.97 17.24
N GLY A 20 -0.91 6.35 17.27
CA GLY A 20 -1.56 6.81 18.50
C GLY A 20 -1.60 5.76 19.61
N ALA A 21 -1.93 4.51 19.26
CA ALA A 21 -1.93 3.40 20.21
C ALA A 21 -0.50 3.10 20.75
N GLU A 22 0.54 3.19 19.92
CA GLU A 22 1.92 3.06 20.40
C GLU A 22 2.36 4.19 21.30
N ALA A 23 1.96 5.42 21.01
CA ALA A 23 2.23 6.55 21.87
C ALA A 23 1.62 6.32 23.26
N LEU A 24 0.35 5.86 23.33
CA LEU A 24 -0.29 5.50 24.60
C LEU A 24 0.46 4.37 25.31
N HIS A 25 0.80 3.27 24.62
CA HIS A 25 1.60 2.19 25.20
C HIS A 25 2.91 2.72 25.82
N THR A 26 3.62 3.59 25.10
CA THR A 26 4.90 4.16 25.52
C THR A 26 4.75 5.10 26.70
N HIS A 27 3.69 5.90 26.75
CA HIS A 27 3.43 6.83 27.85
C HIS A 27 2.97 6.15 29.14
N LEU A 28 2.28 5.01 29.04
CA LEU A 28 1.77 4.29 30.22
C LEU A 28 2.88 3.60 31.02
N ALA A 29 3.94 3.13 30.36
CA ALA A 29 5.07 2.46 31.02
C ALA A 29 5.77 3.32 32.10
N PRO A 30 6.23 4.55 31.83
CA PRO A 30 6.85 5.39 32.85
C PRO A 30 5.85 5.82 33.93
N ALA A 31 4.59 6.08 33.58
CA ALA A 31 3.56 6.42 34.57
C ALA A 31 3.34 5.29 35.59
N ARG A 32 3.35 4.03 35.12
CA ARG A 32 3.31 2.85 35.99
C ARG A 32 4.53 2.75 36.88
N ALA A 33 5.73 2.92 36.32
CA ALA A 33 6.98 2.83 37.08
C ALA A 33 7.05 3.91 38.18
N GLU A 34 6.67 5.15 37.88
CA GLU A 34 6.63 6.23 38.87
C GLU A 34 5.59 5.99 39.96
N LEU A 35 4.43 5.41 39.61
CA LEU A 35 3.43 4.99 40.61
C LEU A 35 3.98 3.88 41.53
N GLU A 36 4.68 2.90 40.97
CA GLU A 36 5.31 1.83 41.74
C GLU A 36 6.38 2.40 42.69
N LYS A 37 7.27 3.25 42.17
CA LYS A 37 8.36 3.91 42.91
C LYS A 37 7.88 4.84 44.01
N SER A 38 6.84 5.64 43.75
CA SER A 38 6.28 6.58 44.74
C SER A 38 5.68 5.88 45.97
N HIS A 39 5.46 4.56 45.88
CA HIS A 39 4.95 3.74 46.98
C HIS A 39 6.01 2.85 47.62
N GLU A 40 7.25 2.89 47.17
CA GLU A 40 8.36 2.23 47.86
C GLU A 40 8.51 2.81 49.27
N GLY A 41 8.76 1.94 50.26
CA GLY A 41 8.95 2.35 51.65
C GLY A 41 7.68 2.72 52.42
N LEU A 42 6.58 3.13 51.76
CA LEU A 42 5.31 3.44 52.44
C LEU A 42 4.67 2.22 53.09
N LEU A 43 4.97 1.03 52.58
CA LEU A 43 4.51 -0.25 53.12
C LEU A 43 5.61 -1.01 53.87
N ALA A 44 6.78 -0.40 54.05
CA ALA A 44 7.88 -1.00 54.79
C ALA A 44 7.80 -0.62 56.27
N GLY A 45 8.02 -1.59 57.15
CA GLY A 45 8.07 -1.41 58.61
C GLY A 45 6.80 -1.82 59.36
N GLU A 46 6.91 -1.96 60.68
CA GLU A 46 5.84 -2.49 61.56
C GLU A 46 4.54 -1.65 61.55
N SER A 47 4.62 -0.40 61.12
CA SER A 47 3.48 0.55 61.10
C SER A 47 2.64 0.50 59.83
N ALA A 48 3.10 -0.18 58.77
CA ALA A 48 2.46 -0.20 57.45
C ALA A 48 1.00 -0.72 57.47
N GLY A 49 0.67 -1.59 58.42
CA GLY A 49 -0.68 -2.13 58.60
C GLY A 49 -1.56 -1.35 59.59
N HIS A 50 -0.99 -0.43 60.37
CA HIS A 50 -1.68 0.24 61.48
C HIS A 50 -2.51 1.45 61.04
N PHE A 51 -2.14 2.07 59.92
CA PHE A 51 -2.83 3.24 59.40
C PHE A 51 -3.78 2.85 58.28
N ALA A 52 -5.10 2.99 58.51
CA ALA A 52 -6.12 2.70 57.52
C ALA A 52 -5.87 3.43 56.18
N VAL A 53 -5.40 4.67 56.22
CA VAL A 53 -5.07 5.47 55.03
C VAL A 53 -3.98 4.84 54.16
N LEU A 54 -2.96 4.20 54.76
CA LEU A 54 -1.87 3.56 54.00
C LEU A 54 -2.34 2.29 53.31
N ARG A 55 -3.23 1.52 53.94
CA ARG A 55 -3.91 0.38 53.33
C ARG A 55 -4.77 0.79 52.13
N GLU A 56 -5.59 1.83 52.29
CA GLU A 56 -6.42 2.31 51.19
C GLU A 56 -5.56 2.81 50.03
N LEU A 57 -4.48 3.52 50.32
CA LEU A 57 -3.52 3.96 49.30
C LEU A 57 -2.87 2.77 48.56
N ALA A 58 -2.50 1.70 49.28
CA ALA A 58 -1.98 0.47 48.68
C ALA A 58 -3.00 -0.20 47.75
N ALA A 59 -4.25 -0.33 48.19
CA ALA A 59 -5.31 -0.92 47.37
C ALA A 59 -5.58 -0.09 46.10
N VAL A 60 -5.57 1.24 46.21
CA VAL A 60 -5.69 2.15 45.07
C VAL A 60 -4.51 1.97 44.12
N ARG A 61 -3.26 1.95 44.63
CA ARG A 61 -2.05 1.70 43.83
C ARG A 61 -2.15 0.40 43.04
N GLU A 62 -2.45 -0.71 43.71
CA GLU A 62 -2.58 -2.01 43.06
C GLU A 62 -3.64 -2.01 41.95
N SER A 63 -4.78 -1.35 42.21
CA SER A 63 -5.85 -1.20 41.23
C SER A 63 -5.41 -0.39 39.99
N TRP A 64 -4.63 0.67 40.19
CA TRP A 64 -4.09 1.48 39.10
C TRP A 64 -2.98 0.77 38.33
N VAL A 65 -2.03 0.12 39.02
CA VAL A 65 -0.96 -0.67 38.37
C VAL A 65 -1.54 -1.73 37.44
N ARG A 66 -2.56 -2.46 37.90
CA ARG A 66 -3.25 -3.45 37.06
C ARG A 66 -3.92 -2.81 35.85
N ARG A 67 -4.71 -1.75 36.03
CA ARG A 67 -5.43 -1.08 34.93
C ARG A 67 -4.48 -0.46 33.90
N VAL A 68 -3.39 0.17 34.35
CA VAL A 68 -2.37 0.73 33.46
C VAL A 68 -1.64 -0.38 32.71
N GLY A 69 -1.29 -1.48 33.37
CA GLY A 69 -0.70 -2.65 32.72
C GLY A 69 -1.61 -3.27 31.65
N THR A 70 -2.90 -3.44 31.95
CA THR A 70 -3.91 -3.90 30.98
C THR A 70 -4.01 -2.94 29.79
N ALA A 71 -4.19 -1.65 30.04
CA ALA A 71 -4.31 -0.63 28.99
C ALA A 71 -3.05 -0.59 28.09
N GLN A 72 -1.86 -0.74 28.69
CA GLN A 72 -0.62 -0.82 27.94
C GLN A 72 -0.62 -2.04 27.00
N GLY A 73 -0.95 -3.23 27.50
CA GLY A 73 -1.04 -4.45 26.68
C GLY A 73 -2.08 -4.34 25.55
N GLU A 74 -3.26 -3.77 25.85
CA GLU A 74 -4.31 -3.52 24.87
C GLU A 74 -3.85 -2.54 23.78
N CYS A 75 -3.18 -1.44 24.16
CA CYS A 75 -2.62 -0.47 23.21
C CYS A 75 -1.56 -1.10 22.30
N GLY A 76 -0.65 -1.92 22.85
CA GLY A 76 0.34 -2.66 22.06
C GLY A 76 -0.31 -3.64 21.07
N SER A 77 -1.32 -4.39 21.53
CA SER A 77 -2.08 -5.30 20.68
C SER A 77 -2.82 -4.56 19.56
N LEU A 78 -3.49 -3.46 19.91
CA LEU A 78 -4.24 -2.62 18.98
C LEU A 78 -3.33 -2.04 17.90
N ALA A 79 -2.17 -1.50 18.27
CA ALA A 79 -1.20 -0.98 17.32
C ALA A 79 -0.76 -2.04 16.29
N GLY A 80 -0.46 -3.25 16.75
CA GLY A 80 -0.10 -4.37 15.87
C GLY A 80 -1.22 -4.74 14.89
N LYS A 81 -2.46 -4.85 15.38
CA LYS A 81 -3.64 -5.18 14.58
C LYS A 81 -3.95 -4.10 13.53
N LEU A 82 -3.89 -2.83 13.90
CA LEU A 82 -4.14 -1.71 12.98
C LEU A 82 -3.11 -1.66 11.85
N ARG A 83 -1.85 -2.00 12.12
CA ARG A 83 -0.84 -2.14 11.06
C ARG A 83 -1.07 -3.35 10.16
N ALA A 84 -1.58 -4.46 10.70
CA ALA A 84 -1.93 -5.62 9.89
C ALA A 84 -3.04 -5.25 8.89
N VAL A 85 -4.10 -4.60 9.38
CA VAL A 85 -5.20 -4.08 8.53
C VAL A 85 -4.66 -3.14 7.45
N ALA A 86 -3.80 -2.19 7.81
CA ALA A 86 -3.18 -1.28 6.84
C ALA A 86 -2.40 -2.02 5.74
N ARG A 87 -1.66 -3.07 6.08
CA ARG A 87 -0.91 -3.87 5.09
C ARG A 87 -1.83 -4.67 4.18
N GLU A 88 -2.83 -5.34 4.75
CA GLU A 88 -3.81 -6.14 4.00
C GLU A 88 -4.62 -5.28 3.03
N GLN A 89 -5.03 -4.10 3.48
CA GLN A 89 -5.75 -3.15 2.63
C GLN A 89 -4.87 -2.62 1.50
N GLY A 90 -3.63 -2.21 1.79
CA GLY A 90 -2.69 -1.77 0.78
C GLY A 90 -2.37 -2.85 -0.27
N ALA A 91 -2.23 -4.11 0.15
CA ALA A 91 -2.04 -5.25 -0.75
C ALA A 91 -3.27 -5.49 -1.63
N THR A 92 -4.48 -5.40 -1.05
CA THR A 92 -5.74 -5.53 -1.78
C THR A 92 -5.90 -4.43 -2.81
N ASP A 93 -5.66 -3.16 -2.43
CA ASP A 93 -5.72 -2.01 -3.33
C ASP A 93 -4.71 -2.14 -4.48
N GLN A 94 -3.55 -2.73 -4.24
CA GLN A 94 -2.55 -3.00 -5.28
C GLN A 94 -3.00 -4.11 -6.22
N ALA A 95 -3.49 -5.23 -5.71
CA ALA A 95 -3.99 -6.34 -6.53
C ALA A 95 -5.17 -5.92 -7.42
N VAL A 96 -6.08 -5.10 -6.88
CA VAL A 96 -7.18 -4.50 -7.64
C VAL A 96 -6.66 -3.57 -8.73
N ARG A 97 -5.64 -2.76 -8.45
CA ARG A 97 -5.04 -1.87 -9.47
C ARG A 97 -4.37 -2.67 -10.60
N GLU A 98 -3.72 -3.77 -10.28
CA GLU A 98 -3.07 -4.66 -11.25
C GLU A 98 -4.09 -5.39 -12.13
N SER A 99 -5.26 -5.79 -11.59
CA SER A 99 -6.31 -6.46 -12.38
C SER A 99 -6.98 -5.54 -13.42
N PHE A 100 -6.94 -4.22 -13.19
CA PHE A 100 -7.37 -3.19 -14.15
C PHE A 100 -6.22 -2.61 -14.98
N GLY A 101 -5.02 -3.18 -14.90
CA GLY A 101 -3.87 -2.79 -15.73
C GLY A 101 -4.14 -3.02 -17.22
N PRO A 102 -3.42 -2.32 -18.13
CA PRO A 102 -3.65 -2.45 -19.56
C PRO A 102 -3.45 -3.90 -19.98
N ARG A 103 -4.51 -4.50 -20.52
CA ARG A 103 -4.47 -5.78 -21.21
C ARG A 103 -3.61 -5.58 -22.45
N THR A 104 -2.39 -6.11 -22.42
CA THR A 104 -1.42 -6.04 -23.54
C THR A 104 -1.64 -7.15 -24.56
N ASP A 105 -2.79 -7.82 -24.54
CA ASP A 105 -3.27 -8.67 -25.62
C ASP A 105 -3.77 -7.82 -26.79
N VAL A 106 -2.87 -7.04 -27.39
CA VAL A 106 -3.01 -6.72 -28.82
C VAL A 106 -2.66 -8.01 -29.54
N PRO A 107 -3.61 -8.72 -30.20
CA PRO A 107 -3.24 -9.82 -31.06
C PRO A 107 -2.28 -9.27 -32.11
N ALA A 108 -1.12 -9.91 -32.25
CA ALA A 108 -0.17 -9.59 -33.31
C ALA A 108 -0.95 -9.52 -34.63
N GLN A 109 -1.00 -8.33 -35.23
CA GLN A 109 -1.54 -8.18 -36.58
C GLN A 109 -0.81 -9.20 -37.46
N PRO A 110 -1.51 -10.10 -38.17
CA PRO A 110 -0.85 -11.00 -39.08
C PRO A 110 -0.05 -10.15 -40.08
N SER A 111 1.20 -10.55 -40.31
CA SER A 111 2.08 -9.86 -41.24
C SER A 111 1.35 -9.64 -42.58
N PRO A 112 1.45 -8.45 -43.21
CA PRO A 112 0.83 -8.23 -44.50
C PRO A 112 1.39 -9.28 -45.47
N VAL A 113 0.50 -10.14 -45.97
CA VAL A 113 0.83 -11.04 -47.07
C VAL A 113 1.36 -10.18 -48.22
N PRO A 114 2.57 -10.44 -48.75
CA PRO A 114 3.04 -9.73 -49.92
C PRO A 114 2.04 -10.00 -51.05
N HIS A 115 1.33 -8.95 -51.46
CA HIS A 115 0.46 -9.03 -52.62
C HIS A 115 1.38 -9.37 -53.80
N LEU A 116 1.24 -10.58 -54.33
CA LEU A 116 1.98 -11.02 -55.50
C LEU A 116 1.72 -9.97 -56.60
N ALA A 117 2.78 -9.30 -57.04
CA ALA A 117 2.69 -8.40 -58.17
C ALA A 117 2.13 -9.19 -59.37
N PRO A 118 1.21 -8.62 -60.15
CA PRO A 118 0.74 -9.29 -61.36
C PRO A 118 1.95 -9.61 -62.23
N SER A 119 2.08 -10.87 -62.63
CA SER A 119 3.15 -11.31 -63.53
C SER A 119 3.09 -10.48 -64.81
N PRO A 120 4.23 -10.02 -65.35
CA PRO A 120 4.23 -9.30 -66.62
C PRO A 120 3.67 -10.21 -67.72
N PRO A 121 2.91 -9.69 -68.69
CA PRO A 121 2.44 -10.50 -69.81
C PRO A 121 3.65 -11.06 -70.56
N ALA A 122 3.53 -12.33 -70.97
CA ALA A 122 4.53 -13.02 -71.78
C ALA A 122 4.90 -12.15 -72.99
N SER A 123 6.21 -11.93 -73.18
CA SER A 123 6.72 -11.23 -74.36
C SER A 123 6.33 -12.01 -75.62
N GLY A 124 5.32 -11.50 -76.33
CA GLY A 124 5.02 -11.91 -77.69
C GLY A 124 6.15 -11.52 -78.64
N PRO A 125 6.21 -12.15 -79.83
CA PRO A 125 7.31 -11.98 -80.77
C PRO A 125 7.50 -10.52 -81.18
N THR A 126 8.75 -10.06 -81.15
CA THR A 126 9.20 -8.76 -81.65
C THR A 126 8.81 -8.59 -83.12
N PRO A 127 8.07 -7.53 -83.50
CA PRO A 127 7.85 -7.21 -84.90
C PRO A 127 9.14 -6.64 -85.55
N PRO A 128 9.33 -6.84 -86.87
CA PRO A 128 10.51 -6.35 -87.57
C PRO A 128 10.53 -4.82 -87.63
N SER A 129 11.75 -4.26 -87.56
CA SER A 129 12.05 -2.85 -87.57
C SER A 129 11.42 -2.13 -88.77
N ALA A 130 10.45 -1.25 -88.49
CA ALA A 130 10.04 -0.22 -89.44
C ALA A 130 10.98 0.99 -89.25
N LEU A 131 11.84 1.19 -90.24
CA LEU A 131 12.45 2.48 -90.53
C LEU A 131 11.36 3.49 -90.94
N TYR A 132 11.75 4.76 -91.06
CA TYR A 132 10.97 5.96 -91.46
C TYR A 132 10.31 6.68 -90.26
N PHE A 133 10.42 8.00 -90.09
CA PHE A 133 11.04 9.09 -90.84
C PHE A 133 11.12 10.28 -89.88
N LEU A 134 12.20 11.07 -89.89
CA LEU A 134 12.22 12.36 -89.19
C LEU A 134 11.27 13.33 -89.89
N GLY A 135 10.23 13.78 -89.19
CA GLY A 135 9.41 14.92 -89.57
C GLY A 135 9.29 15.85 -88.38
N GLY A 136 10.03 16.96 -88.42
CA GLY A 136 10.00 18.00 -87.40
C GLY A 136 8.80 18.95 -87.54
N SER A 137 8.27 19.32 -86.37
CA SER A 137 7.91 20.66 -85.89
C SER A 137 6.90 21.58 -86.61
N ASP A 138 6.03 22.11 -85.74
CA ASP A 138 5.43 23.46 -85.70
C ASP A 138 4.28 23.81 -86.67
N THR A 139 3.04 23.81 -86.19
CA THR A 139 2.33 24.97 -85.58
C THR A 139 0.87 24.60 -85.25
#